data_AF-A0AAD9SNY0-F1
#
_entry.id   AF-A0AAD9SNY0-F1
#
_cell.length_a   1.000
_cell.length_b   1.000
_cell.length_c   1.000
_cell.angle_alpha   90.00
_cell.angle_beta   90.00
_cell.angle_gamma   90.00
#
_symmetry.space_group_name_H-M   'P 1'
#
loop_
_entity.id
_entity.type
_entity.pdbx_description
1 polymer ?
#
loop_
_entity_poly.entity_id
_entity_poly.type
_entity_poly.pdbx_seq_one_letter_code
_entity_poly.pdbx_strand_id
1 'polypeptide(L)'
;MAAKPSSSILNSFKLIQWTCFAMESLIFDELRWGMIFNPTYSDKSHSLQLYETTKSFATNCDMMEKKLKALSCGLAEVVQSSRNIKFQLPGSRTETVPCRVVQVIHHTVKDFFIQGGLSTLQRSQDPTRTETSEADLEVTAHSQLSRTCIRYFSSRSYS
;
A
#
# COMPACT_ATOMS: atom_id res chain seq x y z
N MET A 1 -28.89 11.35 -3.59
CA MET A 1 -27.55 12.00 -3.61
C MET A 1 -26.58 11.09 -2.88
N ALA A 2 -25.87 10.21 -3.60
CA ALA A 2 -24.82 9.39 -3.00
C ALA A 2 -23.55 10.24 -2.89
N ALA A 3 -23.03 10.38 -1.68
CA ALA A 3 -21.76 11.03 -1.44
C ALA A 3 -20.68 10.28 -2.24
N LYS A 4 -20.08 10.99 -3.20
CA LYS A 4 -18.91 10.53 -3.95
C LYS A 4 -17.85 10.19 -2.90
N PRO A 5 -17.35 8.94 -2.80
CA PRO A 5 -16.36 8.60 -1.79
C PRO A 5 -15.18 9.51 -2.01
N SER A 6 -14.91 10.34 -1.00
CA SER A 6 -13.81 11.29 -0.99
C SER A 6 -12.57 10.56 -1.47
N SER A 7 -12.05 11.03 -2.60
CA SER A 7 -10.84 10.58 -3.29
C SER A 7 -9.60 10.78 -2.41
N SER A 8 -9.57 10.12 -1.27
CA SER A 8 -8.33 9.87 -0.56
C SER A 8 -7.60 8.84 -1.41
N ILE A 9 -6.53 9.29 -2.06
CA ILE A 9 -5.56 8.46 -2.79
C ILE A 9 -5.07 7.29 -1.91
N LEU A 10 -5.22 7.40 -0.58
CA LEU A 10 -4.97 6.37 0.41
C LEU A 10 -6.26 5.78 0.99
N ASN A 11 -6.41 4.47 0.89
CA ASN A 11 -7.55 3.74 1.42
C ASN A 11 -7.09 2.79 2.55
N SER A 12 -7.71 2.91 3.74
CA SER A 12 -7.45 2.03 4.90
C SER A 12 -7.62 0.54 4.56
N PHE A 13 -8.64 0.19 3.78
CA PHE A 13 -8.87 -1.19 3.33
C PHE A 13 -7.65 -1.72 2.56
N LYS A 14 -7.16 -0.96 1.58
CA LYS A 14 -5.99 -1.34 0.79
C LYS A 14 -4.74 -1.51 1.65
N LEU A 15 -4.48 -0.57 2.57
CA LEU A 15 -3.34 -0.63 3.48
C LEU A 15 -3.39 -1.88 4.36
N ILE A 16 -4.52 -2.12 5.01
CA ILE A 16 -4.69 -3.27 5.91
C ILE A 16 -4.65 -4.58 5.13
N GLN A 17 -5.34 -4.65 3.99
CA GLN A 17 -5.33 -5.83 3.11
C GLN A 17 -3.90 -6.18 2.69
N TRP A 18 -3.12 -5.21 2.23
CA TRP A 18 -1.75 -5.44 1.80
C TRP A 18 -0.84 -5.83 2.96
N THR A 19 -0.98 -5.19 4.12
CA THR A 19 -0.18 -5.52 5.30
C THR A 19 -0.51 -6.93 5.83
N CYS A 20 -1.75 -7.40 5.69
CA CYS A 20 -2.17 -8.73 6.10
C CYS A 20 -1.74 -9.82 5.10
N PHE A 21 -1.87 -9.59 3.81
CA PHE A 21 -1.64 -10.64 2.80
C PHE A 21 -0.29 -10.56 2.09
N ALA A 22 0.57 -9.59 2.40
CA ALA A 22 1.93 -9.60 1.90
C ALA A 22 2.69 -10.82 2.43
N MET A 23 3.45 -11.49 1.55
CA MET A 23 4.31 -12.62 1.92
C MET A 23 5.42 -12.20 2.89
N GLU A 24 5.86 -10.95 2.79
CA GLU A 24 6.87 -10.35 3.65
C GLU A 24 6.48 -8.91 4.02
N SER A 25 7.05 -8.38 5.10
CA SER A 25 6.85 -6.99 5.50
C SER A 25 7.20 -6.05 4.35
N LEU A 26 6.26 -5.18 4.00
CA LEU A 26 6.36 -4.29 2.85
C LEU A 26 7.38 -3.19 3.12
N ILE A 27 8.26 -2.92 2.16
CA ILE A 27 9.22 -1.81 2.24
C ILE A 27 8.43 -0.50 2.23
N PHE A 28 8.63 0.34 3.23
CA PHE A 28 7.84 1.56 3.44
C PHE A 28 7.93 2.52 2.24
N ASP A 29 9.14 2.69 1.69
CA ASP A 29 9.36 3.60 0.57
C ASP A 29 8.67 3.10 -0.72
N GLU A 30 8.60 1.78 -0.93
CA GLU A 30 7.89 1.18 -2.06
C GLU A 30 6.38 1.18 -1.87
N LEU A 31 5.92 0.88 -0.65
CA LEU A 31 4.51 0.93 -0.29
C LEU A 31 3.93 2.31 -0.55
N ARG A 32 4.69 3.38 -0.27
CA ARG A 32 4.26 4.75 -0.55
C ARG A 32 3.86 4.94 -2.01
N TRP A 33 4.64 4.42 -2.94
CA TRP A 33 4.30 4.45 -4.35
C TRP A 33 3.12 3.54 -4.66
N GLY A 34 3.13 2.32 -4.13
CA GLY A 34 2.07 1.35 -4.34
C GLY A 34 0.69 1.84 -3.88
N MET A 35 0.62 2.63 -2.81
CA MET A 35 -0.64 3.21 -2.32
C MET A 35 -1.26 4.17 -3.33
N ILE A 36 -0.46 4.95 -4.06
CA ILE A 36 -0.91 5.91 -5.07
C ILE A 36 -1.48 5.19 -6.30
N PHE A 37 -0.87 4.07 -6.69
CA PHE A 37 -1.31 3.29 -7.84
C PHE A 37 -2.60 2.52 -7.51
N ASN A 38 -3.71 2.88 -8.15
CA ASN A 38 -4.91 2.06 -8.09
C ASN A 38 -4.99 1.11 -9.31
N PRO A 39 -4.87 -0.22 -9.11
CA PRO A 39 -4.92 -1.17 -10.22
C PRO A 39 -6.33 -1.32 -10.83
N THR A 40 -7.40 -0.96 -10.11
CA THR A 40 -8.80 -1.20 -10.54
C THR A 40 -9.39 -0.09 -11.40
N TYR A 41 -8.79 1.10 -11.42
CA TYR A 41 -9.17 2.11 -12.40
C TYR A 41 -8.49 1.79 -13.73
N SER A 42 -9.30 1.50 -14.73
CA SER A 42 -8.90 1.30 -16.14
C SER A 42 -8.53 2.60 -16.84
N ASP A 43 -8.55 3.72 -16.11
CA ASP A 43 -8.25 5.02 -16.67
C ASP A 43 -6.76 5.12 -17.00
N LYS A 44 -6.48 4.95 -18.30
CA LYS A 44 -5.21 5.25 -18.98
C LYS A 44 -4.78 6.72 -18.80
N SER A 45 -5.61 7.53 -18.13
CA SER A 45 -5.52 8.97 -17.90
C SER A 45 -5.02 9.35 -16.49
N HIS A 46 -4.66 8.41 -15.60
CA HIS A 46 -3.86 8.70 -14.40
C HIS A 46 -2.37 8.89 -14.78
N SER A 47 -2.18 9.90 -15.62
CA SER A 47 -0.92 10.41 -16.13
C SER A 47 -0.04 10.96 -15.00
N LEU A 48 1.26 11.01 -15.28
CA LEU A 48 2.36 11.64 -14.53
C LEU A 48 2.01 12.95 -13.78
N GLN A 49 0.95 13.68 -14.16
CA GLN A 49 0.45 14.84 -13.43
C GLN A 49 -0.02 14.55 -12.00
N LEU A 50 -0.68 13.41 -11.75
CA LEU A 50 -1.01 13.02 -10.38
C LEU A 50 0.28 12.71 -9.62
N TYR A 51 1.30 12.15 -10.29
CA TYR A 51 2.63 11.90 -9.71
C TYR A 51 3.36 13.20 -9.35
N GLU A 52 3.15 14.31 -10.07
CA GLU A 52 3.74 15.63 -9.76
C GLU A 52 3.04 16.37 -8.62
N THR A 53 1.71 16.35 -8.55
CA THR A 53 0.98 16.88 -7.38
C THR A 53 1.16 16.00 -6.16
N THR A 54 1.22 14.69 -6.36
CA THR A 54 1.53 13.70 -5.31
C THR A 54 3.01 13.63 -5.01
N LYS A 55 3.93 14.18 -5.81
CA LYS A 55 5.37 14.30 -5.46
C LYS A 55 5.52 15.04 -4.14
N SER A 56 4.71 16.07 -3.88
CA SER A 56 4.67 16.75 -2.56
C SER A 56 4.30 15.79 -1.42
N PHE A 57 3.30 14.93 -1.66
CA PHE A 57 2.81 13.92 -0.72
C PHE A 57 3.76 12.71 -0.58
N ALA A 58 4.46 12.40 -1.67
CA ALA A 58 5.49 11.42 -1.85
C ALA A 58 6.87 12.10 -1.81
N THR A 59 7.10 13.08 -0.94
CA THR A 59 8.47 13.50 -0.62
C THR A 59 8.67 13.51 0.89
N ASN A 60 7.61 13.81 1.66
CA ASN A 60 7.68 13.85 3.11
C ASN A 60 7.42 12.46 3.74
N CYS A 61 8.48 11.78 4.15
CA CYS A 61 8.40 10.48 4.85
C CYS A 61 7.56 10.56 6.13
N ASP A 62 7.73 11.62 6.92
CA ASP A 62 7.05 11.78 8.21
C ASP A 62 5.54 11.98 8.02
N MET A 63 5.15 12.71 6.97
CA MET A 63 3.74 12.89 6.62
C MET A 63 3.11 11.56 6.19
N MET A 64 3.83 10.76 5.40
CA MET A 64 3.35 9.44 4.98
C MET A 64 3.24 8.48 6.17
N GLU A 65 4.20 8.49 7.09
CA GLU A 65 4.15 7.67 8.30
C GLU A 65 2.97 8.07 9.20
N LYS A 66 2.74 9.37 9.40
CA LYS A 66 1.57 9.89 10.12
C LYS A 66 0.27 9.44 9.46
N LYS A 67 0.18 9.48 8.12
CA LYS A 67 -1.01 8.99 7.41
C LYS A 67 -1.17 7.48 7.54
N LEU A 68 -0.09 6.70 7.47
CA LEU A 68 -0.14 5.25 7.67
C LEU A 68 -0.68 4.90 9.06
N LYS A 69 -0.17 5.58 10.10
CA LYS A 69 -0.67 5.46 11.47
C LYS A 69 -2.15 5.85 11.57
N ALA A 70 -2.56 6.96 10.95
CA ALA A 70 -3.96 7.39 10.96
C ALA A 70 -4.89 6.40 10.24
N LEU A 71 -4.50 5.90 9.06
CA LEU A 71 -5.30 4.99 8.24
C LEU A 71 -5.45 3.60 8.86
N SER A 72 -4.43 3.16 9.59
CA SER A 72 -4.45 1.92 10.36
C SER A 72 -5.04 2.08 11.76
N CYS A 73 -5.45 3.29 12.16
CA CYS A 73 -5.84 3.60 13.54
C CYS A 73 -4.77 3.20 14.58
N GLY A 74 -3.50 3.30 14.20
CA GLY A 74 -2.36 2.91 15.03
C GLY A 74 -2.14 1.40 15.10
N LEU A 75 -2.78 0.60 14.24
CA LEU A 75 -2.61 -0.86 14.21
C LEU A 75 -1.42 -1.32 13.36
N ALA A 76 -0.87 -0.41 12.54
CA ALA A 76 0.34 -0.62 11.77
C ALA A 76 1.38 0.46 12.07
N GLU A 77 2.65 0.05 12.00
CA GLU A 77 3.80 0.90 12.28
C GLU A 77 4.88 0.74 11.20
N VAL A 78 5.80 1.70 11.18
CA VAL A 78 7.00 1.67 10.35
C VAL A 78 8.18 1.38 11.27
N VAL A 79 8.88 0.29 11.00
CA VAL A 79 10.03 -0.14 11.80
C VAL A 79 11.28 -0.26 10.94
N GLN A 80 12.44 -0.10 11.58
CA GLN A 80 13.71 -0.40 10.95
C GLN A 80 13.86 -1.92 10.82
N SER A 81 14.00 -2.41 9.59
CA SER A 81 14.31 -3.81 9.33
C SER A 81 15.81 -4.05 9.48
N SER A 82 16.16 -5.27 9.90
CA SER A 82 17.53 -5.79 9.82
C SER A 82 17.98 -6.04 8.37
N ARG A 83 17.03 -6.05 7.42
CA ARG A 83 17.33 -6.09 5.98
C ARG A 83 17.89 -4.75 5.53
N ASN A 84 18.86 -4.83 4.62
CA ASN A 84 19.37 -3.66 3.93
C ASN A 84 19.02 -3.71 2.44
N ILE A 85 18.70 -2.56 1.87
CA ILE A 85 18.49 -2.42 0.43
C ILE A 85 19.84 -2.11 -0.21
N LYS A 86 20.21 -2.91 -1.22
CA LYS A 86 21.41 -2.67 -2.02
C LYS A 86 21.03 -1.74 -3.16
N PHE A 87 21.55 -0.52 -3.14
CA PHE A 87 21.52 0.37 -4.29
C PHE A 87 22.82 0.21 -5.07
N GLN A 88 22.71 -0.04 -6.37
CA GLN A 88 23.85 -0.09 -7.25
C GLN A 88 23.61 0.88 -8.40
N LEU A 89 24.36 1.98 -8.42
CA LEU A 89 24.44 2.85 -9.58
C LEU A 89 25.43 2.23 -10.58
N PRO A 90 25.21 2.36 -11.89
CA PRO A 90 26.16 1.88 -12.90
C PRO A 90 27.55 2.48 -12.64
N GLY A 91 28.56 1.64 -12.39
CA GLY A 91 29.94 2.08 -12.13
C GLY A 91 30.24 2.53 -10.68
N SER A 92 29.31 2.43 -9.74
CA SER A 92 29.53 2.79 -8.33
C SER A 92 29.59 1.57 -7.40
N ARG A 93 30.18 1.76 -6.20
CA ARG A 93 30.17 0.76 -5.12
C ARG A 93 28.73 0.52 -4.66
N THR A 94 28.39 -0.73 -4.38
CA THR A 94 27.08 -1.09 -3.81
C THR A 94 26.91 -0.38 -2.47
N GLU A 95 25.98 0.57 -2.43
CA GLU A 95 25.61 1.25 -1.19
C GLU A 95 24.50 0.44 -0.51
N THR A 96 24.67 0.20 0.77
CA THR A 96 23.76 -0.62 1.57
C THR A 96 23.04 0.33 2.51
N VAL A 97 21.76 0.56 2.24
CA VAL A 97 20.93 1.51 3.00
C VAL A 97 19.99 0.73 3.90
N PRO A 98 19.84 1.12 5.19
CA PRO A 98 18.98 0.41 6.12
C PRO A 98 17.51 0.52 5.70
N CYS A 99 16.80 -0.61 5.63
CA CYS A 99 15.43 -0.68 5.10
C CYS A 99 14.39 -0.41 6.18
N ARG A 100 13.40 0.44 5.91
CA ARG A 100 12.20 0.57 6.76
C ARG A 100 11.06 -0.28 6.19
N VAL A 101 10.36 -0.99 7.05
CA VAL A 101 9.25 -1.87 6.66
C VAL A 101 7.99 -1.55 7.44
N VAL A 102 6.85 -1.86 6.85
CA VAL A 102 5.53 -1.73 7.47
C VAL A 102 5.11 -3.06 8.02
N GLN A 103 4.67 -3.06 9.28
CA GLN A 103 4.14 -4.23 9.95
C GLN A 103 2.94 -3.88 10.82
N VAL A 104 2.13 -4.87 11.15
CA VAL A 104 1.15 -4.77 12.23
C VAL A 104 1.86 -4.84 13.59
N ILE A 105 1.36 -4.11 14.57
CA ILE A 105 1.97 -4.06 15.91
C ILE A 105 1.88 -5.42 16.62
N HIS A 106 0.86 -6.22 16.31
CA HIS A 106 0.64 -7.51 16.94
C HIS A 106 0.04 -8.53 15.98
N HIS A 107 0.40 -9.80 16.12
CA HIS A 107 -0.09 -10.86 15.22
C HIS A 107 -1.62 -11.02 15.29
N THR A 108 -2.24 -10.83 16.45
CA THR A 108 -3.71 -10.90 16.60
C THR A 108 -4.46 -9.83 15.81
N VAL A 109 -3.81 -8.70 15.51
CA VAL A 109 -4.38 -7.67 14.63
C VAL A 109 -4.55 -8.24 13.22
N LYS A 110 -3.53 -8.99 12.76
CA LYS A 110 -3.58 -9.70 11.48
C LYS A 110 -4.70 -10.73 11.48
N ASP A 111 -4.77 -11.55 12.53
CA ASP A 111 -5.80 -12.59 12.68
C ASP A 111 -7.21 -12.00 12.65
N PHE A 112 -7.44 -10.90 13.39
CA PHE A 112 -8.71 -10.18 13.41
C PHE A 112 -9.13 -9.69 12.01
N PHE A 113 -8.19 -9.12 11.25
CA PHE A 113 -8.49 -8.60 9.92
C PHE A 113 -8.76 -9.72 8.91
N ILE A 114 -8.04 -10.82 9.00
CA ILE A 114 -8.25 -12.00 8.14
C ILE A 114 -9.60 -12.66 8.44
N GLN A 115 -9.97 -12.82 9.72
CA GLN A 115 -11.22 -13.46 10.18
C GLN A 115 -12.49 -12.63 10.00
N GLY A 116 -12.52 -11.69 9.05
CA GLY A 116 -13.71 -10.89 8.71
C GLY A 116 -13.65 -9.41 9.08
N GLY A 117 -12.60 -8.96 9.75
CA GLY A 117 -12.35 -7.52 9.95
C GLY A 117 -12.22 -6.78 8.61
N LEU A 118 -11.57 -7.39 7.61
CA LEU A 118 -11.47 -6.84 6.26
C LEU A 118 -12.82 -6.77 5.53
N SER A 119 -13.67 -7.78 5.66
CA SER A 119 -15.02 -7.78 5.06
C SER A 119 -15.87 -6.64 5.64
N THR A 120 -15.76 -6.40 6.95
CA THR A 120 -16.42 -5.28 7.63
C THR A 120 -15.89 -3.94 7.12
N LEU A 121 -14.56 -3.80 7.01
CA LEU A 121 -13.93 -2.59 6.50
C LEU A 121 -14.31 -2.32 5.03
N GLN A 122 -14.39 -3.36 4.19
CA GLN A 122 -14.82 -3.26 2.80
C GLN A 122 -16.27 -2.77 2.69
N ARG A 123 -17.17 -3.34 3.50
CA ARG A 123 -18.58 -2.95 3.55
C ARG A 123 -18.79 -1.53 4.04
N SER A 124 -17.97 -1.07 4.97
CA SER A 124 -18.01 0.32 5.45
C SER A 124 -17.69 1.33 4.33
N GLN A 125 -16.90 0.92 3.33
CA GLN A 125 -16.52 1.76 2.20
C GLN A 125 -17.49 1.65 1.03
N ASP A 126 -18.02 0.45 0.79
CA ASP A 126 -19.03 0.19 -0.22
C ASP A 126 -20.11 -0.74 0.36
N PRO A 127 -21.22 -0.17 0.85
CA PRO A 127 -22.32 -0.94 1.44
C PRO A 127 -23.02 -1.87 0.45
N THR A 128 -22.85 -1.63 -0.86
CA THR A 128 -23.52 -2.41 -1.92
C THR A 128 -22.75 -3.67 -2.30
N ARG A 129 -21.50 -3.81 -1.81
CA ARG A 129 -20.61 -4.90 -2.18
C ARG A 129 -20.89 -6.15 -1.33
N THR A 130 -21.10 -7.27 -2.00
CA THR A 130 -21.41 -8.57 -1.39
C THR A 130 -20.27 -9.04 -0.48
N GLU A 131 -20.61 -9.87 0.51
CA GLU A 131 -19.62 -10.51 1.37
C GLU A 131 -18.61 -11.27 0.51
N THR A 132 -17.33 -10.95 0.70
CA THR A 132 -16.23 -11.59 -0.02
C THR A 132 -15.62 -12.62 0.92
N SER A 133 -15.41 -13.85 0.45
CA SER A 133 -14.75 -14.90 1.24
C SER A 133 -13.30 -14.49 1.57
N GLU A 134 -12.75 -15.02 2.66
CA GLU A 134 -11.34 -14.80 3.02
C GLU A 134 -10.38 -15.19 1.89
N ALA A 135 -10.65 -16.34 1.24
CA ALA A 135 -9.88 -16.80 0.09
C ALA A 135 -9.96 -15.84 -1.10
N ASP A 136 -11.14 -15.25 -1.35
CA ASP A 136 -11.33 -14.27 -2.41
C ASP A 136 -10.59 -12.95 -2.08
N LEU A 137 -10.56 -12.55 -0.80
CA LEU A 137 -9.83 -11.38 -0.33
C LEU A 137 -8.32 -11.56 -0.48
N GLU A 138 -7.79 -12.74 -0.16
CA GLU A 138 -6.39 -13.10 -0.33
C GLU A 138 -5.98 -13.10 -1.81
N VAL A 139 -6.74 -13.80 -2.67
CA VAL A 139 -6.50 -13.83 -4.12
C VAL A 139 -6.56 -12.42 -4.71
N THR A 140 -7.54 -11.62 -4.28
CA THR A 140 -7.66 -10.21 -4.70
C THR A 140 -6.47 -9.39 -4.23
N ALA A 141 -6.03 -9.54 -2.98
CA ALA A 141 -4.89 -8.82 -2.42
C ALA A 141 -3.62 -9.10 -3.23
N HIS A 142 -3.31 -10.39 -3.47
CA HIS A 142 -2.15 -10.79 -4.25
C HIS A 142 -2.22 -10.30 -5.71
N SER A 143 -3.39 -10.37 -6.34
CA SER A 143 -3.61 -9.85 -7.68
C SER A 143 -3.41 -8.33 -7.75
N GLN A 144 -3.89 -7.59 -6.76
CA GLN A 144 -3.68 -6.14 -6.69
C GLN A 144 -2.23 -5.76 -6.42
N LEU A 145 -1.57 -6.44 -5.48
CA LEU A 145 -0.17 -6.24 -5.16
C LEU A 145 0.71 -6.48 -6.39
N SER A 146 0.59 -7.64 -7.03
CA SER A 146 1.36 -8.00 -8.23
C SER A 146 1.16 -7.01 -9.37
N ARG A 147 -0.08 -6.64 -9.69
CA ARG A 147 -0.39 -5.64 -10.73
C ARG A 147 0.21 -4.27 -10.41
N THR A 148 0.19 -3.88 -9.14
CA THR A 148 0.76 -2.61 -8.71
C THR A 148 2.28 -2.61 -8.84
N CYS A 149 2.95 -3.70 -8.43
CA CYS A 149 4.38 -3.86 -8.61
C CYS A 149 4.78 -3.78 -10.08
N ILE A 150 4.06 -4.47 -10.97
CA ILE A 150 4.32 -4.41 -12.42
C ILE A 150 4.19 -2.97 -12.93
N ARG A 151 3.09 -2.26 -12.59
CA ARG A 151 2.91 -0.86 -13.00
C ARG A 151 4.01 0.05 -12.47
N TYR A 152 4.43 -0.14 -11.22
CA TYR A 152 5.53 0.61 -10.61
C TYR A 152 6.83 0.39 -11.38
N PHE A 153 7.22 -0.86 -11.64
CA PHE A 153 8.42 -1.17 -12.42
C PHE A 153 8.34 -0.63 -13.85
N SER A 154 7.19 -0.78 -14.52
CA SER A 154 7.00 -0.20 -15.86
C SER A 154 7.14 1.32 -15.85
N SER A 155 6.64 2.02 -14.82
CA SER A 155 6.78 3.48 -14.72
C SER A 155 8.21 3.94 -14.43
N ARG A 156 9.01 3.09 -13.76
CA ARG A 156 10.41 3.39 -13.39
C ARG A 156 11.39 3.14 -14.54
N SER A 157 11.06 2.27 -15.50
CA SER A 157 11.91 1.97 -16.67
C SER A 157 11.85 3.02 -17.79
N TYR A 158 10.95 4.01 -17.70
CA TYR A 158 10.80 5.10 -18.69
C TYR A 158 11.22 6.49 -18.13
N SER A 159 11.87 6.54 -16.98
CA SER A 159 12.45 7.77 -16.39
C SER A 159 13.97 7.74 -16.47
#